data_AF-A0A8S1BAJ9-F1
#
_entry.id   AF-A0A8S1BAJ9-F1
#
_cell.length_a   1.000
_cell.length_b   1.000
_cell.length_c   1.000
_cell.angle_alpha   90.00
_cell.angle_beta   90.00
_cell.angle_gamma   90.00
#
_symmetry.space_group_name_H-M   'P 1'
#
loop_
_entity.id
_entity.type
_entity.pdbx_description
1 polymer ?
#
loop_
_entity_poly.entity_id
_entity_poly.type
_entity_poly.pdbx_seq_one_letter_code
_entity_poly.pdbx_strand_id
1 'polypeptide(L)'
;MSVSRTPPKTDARPTSPSHFGSDPALYTPESRQLLDSNIMKRTKRRFNDPSNTADITLSDILVRVEEIKKQQDSKFTSLESSMKELTNQNIDIKKSMMLLSEKYDEVLGNLKSLQKENGSLKSHIKTLETKVEQFEKNMRTSMIEIRNVPVTEPENKEHLVEIAKRIGTVISVPILDSDIRDAFRIKRKDKPSGIIVVDFTSTLKREKFLRATVTYNNSNSDQRLSTNKLAIAGPDKPIYVAESLTASVRRLHYQTRLFAKRHSFDHCWISYGKVFLKRKGDQHRLRINSEEDLRNLEKNI
;
A
#
# COMPACT_ATOMS: atom_id res chain seq x y z
N MET A 1 -26.01 -21.85 0.18
CA MET A 1 -25.76 -21.74 1.64
C MET A 1 -24.75 -20.63 1.87
N SER A 2 -25.21 -19.47 2.32
CA SER A 2 -24.42 -18.26 2.56
C SER A 2 -24.03 -18.18 4.04
N VAL A 3 -22.74 -18.22 4.34
CA VAL A 3 -22.23 -18.12 5.71
C VAL A 3 -22.05 -16.64 6.06
N SER A 4 -23.03 -16.08 6.77
CA SER A 4 -22.93 -14.77 7.42
C SER A 4 -22.13 -14.93 8.72
N ARG A 5 -20.99 -14.25 8.83
CA ARG A 5 -20.23 -14.14 10.09
C ARG A 5 -20.51 -12.77 10.72
N THR A 6 -21.16 -12.78 11.88
CA THR A 6 -21.31 -11.61 12.75
C THR A 6 -19.99 -11.30 13.48
N PRO A 7 -19.59 -10.02 13.60
CA PRO A 7 -18.40 -9.63 14.36
C PRO A 7 -18.67 -9.63 15.88
N PRO A 8 -17.62 -9.77 16.72
CA PRO A 8 -17.76 -9.83 18.18
C PRO A 8 -18.02 -8.42 18.77
N LYS A 9 -18.74 -8.37 19.89
CA LYS A 9 -18.96 -7.15 20.68
C LYS A 9 -17.64 -6.68 21.27
N THR A 10 -17.23 -5.46 20.93
CA THR A 10 -16.12 -4.73 21.57
C THR A 10 -16.66 -3.88 22.71
N ASP A 11 -16.12 -4.07 23.91
CA ASP A 11 -16.37 -3.19 25.05
C ASP A 11 -15.85 -1.78 24.79
N ALA A 12 -16.67 -0.79 25.16
CA ALA A 12 -16.37 0.62 24.98
C ALA A 12 -15.18 1.03 25.85
N ARG A 13 -14.10 1.50 25.20
CA ARG A 13 -12.97 2.16 25.84
C ARG A 13 -13.35 3.61 26.16
N PRO A 14 -13.15 4.13 27.38
CA PRO A 14 -13.40 5.53 27.65
C PRO A 14 -12.34 6.38 26.94
N THR A 15 -12.80 7.28 26.07
CA THR A 15 -12.01 8.35 25.47
C THR A 15 -11.74 9.42 26.54
N SER A 16 -10.50 9.54 26.98
CA SER A 16 -10.02 10.73 27.69
C SER A 16 -9.74 11.84 26.67
N PRO A 17 -10.25 13.07 26.85
CA PRO A 17 -9.71 14.24 26.18
C PRO A 17 -8.43 14.67 26.91
N SER A 18 -7.34 14.78 26.16
CA SER A 18 -6.18 15.57 26.55
C SER A 18 -6.56 17.05 26.59
N HIS A 19 -6.55 17.67 27.77
CA HIS A 19 -6.50 19.13 27.89
C HIS A 19 -5.28 19.50 28.72
N PHE A 20 -4.27 20.05 28.05
CA PHE A 20 -3.26 20.90 28.70
C PHE A 20 -3.73 22.34 28.51
N GLY A 21 -3.96 23.02 29.62
CA GLY A 21 -4.35 24.42 29.68
C GLY A 21 -4.25 24.85 31.13
N SER A 22 -3.24 25.66 31.41
CA SER A 22 -3.01 26.28 32.72
C SER A 22 -4.15 27.23 33.02
N ASP A 23 -4.92 27.00 34.08
CA ASP A 23 -5.77 28.03 34.66
C ASP A 23 -6.01 27.76 36.17
N PRO A 24 -5.82 28.74 37.07
CA PRO A 24 -6.06 28.57 38.49
C PRO A 24 -7.54 28.83 38.78
N ALA A 25 -8.38 27.79 38.75
CA ALA A 25 -9.77 27.88 39.18
C ALA A 25 -9.87 27.90 40.72
N LEU A 26 -9.40 28.98 41.36
CA LEU A 26 -9.83 29.36 42.70
C LEU A 26 -11.22 30.01 42.61
N TYR A 27 -12.28 29.20 42.50
CA TYR A 27 -13.61 29.48 43.08
C TYR A 27 -14.59 28.37 42.70
N THR A 28 -14.89 27.45 43.63
CA THR A 28 -16.11 26.63 43.56
C THR A 28 -17.10 27.08 44.64
N PRO A 29 -18.42 27.17 44.34
CA PRO A 29 -19.46 27.60 45.29
C PRO A 29 -19.68 26.63 46.47
N GLU A 30 -19.00 25.49 46.51
CA GLU A 30 -19.07 24.50 47.59
C GLU A 30 -18.29 24.89 48.84
N SER A 31 -17.42 25.91 48.74
CA SER A 31 -16.70 26.47 49.88
C SER A 31 -17.61 27.23 50.88
N ARG A 32 -18.90 27.42 50.57
CA ARG A 32 -19.88 28.02 51.48
C ARG A 32 -20.60 27.04 52.41
N GLN A 33 -20.50 25.72 52.21
CA GLN A 33 -21.25 24.76 53.04
C GLN A 33 -20.52 24.21 54.28
N LEU A 34 -19.33 24.72 54.59
CA LEU A 34 -18.59 24.36 55.82
C LEU A 34 -18.36 25.54 56.76
N LEU A 35 -19.25 26.54 56.75
CA LEU A 35 -19.17 27.67 57.70
C LEU A 35 -20.35 27.79 58.68
N ASP A 36 -21.37 26.92 58.58
CA ASP A 36 -22.61 27.06 59.38
C ASP A 36 -22.85 25.94 60.41
N SER A 37 -21.81 25.47 61.10
CA SER A 37 -22.04 24.68 62.34
C SER A 37 -20.99 24.76 63.43
N ASN A 38 -19.97 25.62 63.30
CA ASN A 38 -19.16 25.98 64.47
C ASN A 38 -19.83 27.13 65.23
N ILE A 39 -21.03 26.86 65.75
CA ILE A 39 -21.52 27.55 66.94
C ILE A 39 -20.46 27.28 67.99
N MET A 40 -19.62 28.28 68.28
CA MET A 40 -18.77 28.26 69.45
C MET A 40 -19.71 28.10 70.64
N LYS A 41 -19.88 26.86 71.12
CA LYS A 41 -20.41 26.62 72.45
C LYS A 41 -19.38 27.25 73.38
N ARG A 42 -19.61 28.51 73.74
CA ARG A 42 -18.91 29.15 74.84
C ARG A 42 -19.33 28.36 76.06
N THR A 43 -18.56 27.34 76.38
CA THR A 43 -18.64 26.67 77.67
C THR A 43 -18.49 27.78 78.69
N LYS A 44 -19.58 28.16 79.36
CA LYS A 44 -19.49 28.99 80.57
C LYS A 44 -18.55 28.20 81.49
N ARG A 45 -17.29 28.64 81.59
CA ARG A 45 -16.42 28.19 82.66
C ARG A 45 -17.20 28.48 83.93
N ARG A 46 -17.65 27.44 84.63
CA ARG A 46 -17.98 27.58 86.03
C ARG A 46 -16.72 28.20 86.66
N PHE A 47 -16.89 29.30 87.37
CA PHE A 47 -15.85 29.83 88.22
C PHE A 47 -15.57 28.73 89.24
N ASN A 48 -14.55 27.93 88.94
CA ASN A 48 -14.11 26.86 89.82
C ASN A 48 -13.42 27.55 91.00
N ASP A 49 -13.87 27.16 92.19
CA ASP A 49 -13.21 27.29 93.48
C ASP A 49 -11.66 27.38 93.36
N PRO A 50 -10.99 28.38 93.96
CA PRO A 50 -9.54 28.57 93.81
C PRO A 50 -8.68 27.50 94.51
N SER A 51 -9.30 26.43 95.03
CA SER A 51 -8.63 25.39 95.83
C SER A 51 -8.16 24.16 95.04
N ASN A 52 -8.28 24.14 93.71
CA ASN A 52 -7.76 23.01 92.92
C ASN A 52 -7.16 23.46 91.57
N THR A 53 -6.36 24.52 91.58
CA THR A 53 -5.27 24.62 90.62
C THR A 53 -4.25 23.58 91.05
N ALA A 54 -4.15 22.47 90.32
CA ALA A 54 -2.88 21.77 90.29
C ALA A 54 -1.89 22.83 89.79
N ASP A 55 -1.15 23.43 90.71
CA ASP A 55 -0.14 24.42 90.42
C ASP A 55 0.84 23.76 89.47
N ILE A 56 0.71 24.05 88.18
CA ILE A 56 1.67 23.62 87.18
C ILE A 56 2.95 24.33 87.57
N THR A 57 3.85 23.57 88.18
CA THR A 57 5.11 24.10 88.66
C THR A 57 5.98 24.45 87.44
N LEU A 58 6.86 25.44 87.57
CA LEU A 58 7.83 25.77 86.51
C LEU A 58 8.62 24.52 86.07
N SER A 59 8.90 23.61 87.02
CA SER A 59 9.51 22.30 86.78
C SER A 59 8.69 21.39 85.85
N ASP A 60 7.36 21.33 86.00
CA ASP A 60 6.51 20.48 85.13
C ASP A 60 6.48 21.01 83.68
N ILE A 61 6.54 22.34 83.52
CA ILE A 61 6.64 22.99 82.21
C ILE A 61 8.01 22.69 81.59
N LEU A 62 9.10 22.82 82.36
CA LEU A 62 10.45 22.54 81.89
C LEU A 62 10.60 21.09 81.44
N VAL A 63 10.08 20.12 82.20
CA VAL A 63 10.09 18.70 81.83
C VAL A 63 9.32 18.46 80.53
N ARG A 64 8.13 19.06 80.37
CA ARG A 64 7.35 18.93 79.11
C ARG A 64 8.00 19.62 77.92
N VAL A 65 8.68 20.74 78.13
CA VAL A 65 9.46 21.43 77.08
C VAL A 65 10.66 20.58 76.65
N GLU A 66 11.36 19.95 77.60
CA GLU A 66 12.46 19.01 77.33
C GLU A 66 11.97 17.79 76.54
N GLU A 67 10.80 17.26 76.91
CA GLU A 67 10.18 16.10 76.25
C GLU A 67 9.70 16.44 74.83
N ILE A 68 9.10 17.62 74.64
CA ILE A 68 8.75 18.16 73.31
C ILE A 68 10.00 18.37 72.46
N LYS A 69 11.08 18.92 73.04
CA LYS A 69 12.35 19.12 72.35
C LYS A 69 12.93 17.79 71.89
N LYS A 70 12.98 16.78 72.76
CA LYS A 70 13.44 15.44 72.42
C LYS A 70 12.59 14.79 71.32
N GLN A 71 11.27 14.97 71.38
CA GLN A 71 10.35 14.48 70.36
C GLN A 71 10.52 15.23 69.03
N GLN A 72 10.76 16.55 69.06
CA GLN A 72 11.10 17.34 67.88
C GLN A 72 12.44 16.92 67.28
N ASP A 73 13.49 16.73 68.08
CA ASP A 73 14.80 16.28 67.60
C ASP A 73 14.71 14.91 66.91
N SER A 74 13.94 13.98 67.47
CA SER A 74 13.69 12.67 66.84
C SER A 74 12.93 12.78 65.51
N LYS A 75 11.95 13.68 65.43
CA LYS A 75 11.20 13.94 64.19
C LYS A 75 12.09 14.62 63.16
N PHE A 76 12.96 15.54 63.60
CA PHE A 76 13.90 16.25 62.74
C PHE A 76 14.94 15.31 62.15
N THR A 77 15.50 14.40 62.95
CA THR A 77 16.42 13.36 62.45
C THR A 77 15.74 12.39 61.49
N SER A 78 14.49 11.98 61.77
CA SER A 78 13.70 11.16 60.83
C SER A 78 13.38 11.90 59.53
N LEU A 79 13.16 13.22 59.60
CA LEU A 79 12.85 14.02 58.42
C LEU A 79 14.12 14.25 57.59
N GLU A 80 15.27 14.48 58.23
CA GLU A 80 16.58 14.54 57.57
C GLU A 80 16.94 13.23 56.87
N SER A 81 16.67 12.08 57.48
CA SER A 81 16.92 10.79 56.83
C SER A 81 16.02 10.58 55.61
N SER A 82 14.72 10.87 55.71
CA SER A 82 13.80 10.83 54.55
C SER A 82 14.20 11.82 53.45
N MET A 83 14.69 13.01 53.81
CA MET A 83 15.18 14.00 52.84
C MET A 83 16.44 13.52 52.10
N LYS A 84 17.35 12.84 52.80
CA LYS A 84 18.53 12.19 52.20
C LYS A 84 18.13 11.06 51.25
N GLU A 85 17.13 10.27 51.62
CA GLU A 85 16.64 9.20 50.76
C GLU A 85 15.96 9.75 49.49
N LEU A 86 15.12 10.77 49.62
CA LEU A 86 14.50 11.46 48.48
C LEU A 86 15.53 12.11 47.55
N THR A 87 16.58 12.72 48.11
CA THR A 87 17.65 13.32 47.28
C THR A 87 18.42 12.25 46.52
N ASN A 88 18.73 11.10 47.14
CA ASN A 88 19.35 9.98 46.46
C ASN A 88 18.45 9.39 45.35
N GLN A 89 17.17 9.19 45.62
CA GLN A 89 16.21 8.72 44.61
C GLN A 89 16.11 9.70 43.43
N ASN A 90 16.09 11.01 43.69
CA ASN A 90 16.10 12.02 42.62
C ASN A 90 17.38 11.99 41.77
N ILE A 91 18.54 11.71 42.37
CA ILE A 91 19.80 11.53 41.63
C ILE A 91 19.69 10.33 40.69
N ASP A 92 19.15 9.20 41.16
CA ASP A 92 19.04 8.00 40.34
C ASP A 92 17.97 8.14 39.24
N ILE A 93 16.84 8.79 39.54
CA ILE A 93 15.83 9.16 38.53
C ILE A 93 16.48 10.03 37.44
N LYS A 94 17.30 11.02 37.82
CA LYS A 94 17.99 11.87 36.86
C LYS A 94 18.94 11.07 35.95
N LYS A 95 19.68 10.10 36.51
CA LYS A 95 20.53 9.19 35.72
C LYS A 95 19.71 8.35 34.74
N SER A 96 18.62 7.73 35.21
CA SER A 96 17.73 6.94 34.35
C SER A 96 17.10 7.77 33.23
N MET A 97 16.72 9.02 33.52
CA MET A 97 16.19 9.98 32.55
C MET A 97 17.23 10.32 31.48
N MET A 98 18.49 10.55 31.87
CA MET A 98 19.58 10.80 30.93
C MET A 98 19.82 9.59 30.00
N LEU A 99 19.91 8.38 30.56
CA LEU A 99 20.07 7.16 29.77
C LEU A 99 18.90 6.93 28.81
N LEU A 100 17.67 7.21 29.25
CA LEU A 100 16.49 7.12 28.40
C LEU A 100 16.53 8.14 27.26
N SER A 101 16.98 9.37 27.52
CA SER A 101 17.17 10.40 26.48
C SER A 101 18.19 9.96 25.44
N GLU A 102 19.33 9.43 25.86
CA GLU A 102 20.37 8.92 24.94
C GLU A 102 19.84 7.77 24.08
N LYS A 103 19.12 6.83 24.69
CA LYS A 103 18.49 5.71 23.95
C LYS A 103 17.40 6.19 23.00
N TYR A 104 16.64 7.22 23.37
CA TYR A 104 15.63 7.83 22.52
C TYR A 104 16.26 8.46 21.27
N ASP A 105 17.36 9.19 21.43
CA ASP A 105 18.11 9.79 20.33
C ASP A 105 18.71 8.71 19.40
N GLU A 106 19.24 7.61 19.96
CA GLU A 106 19.74 6.46 19.21
C GLU A 106 18.64 5.82 18.36
N VAL A 107 17.47 5.56 18.96
CA VAL A 107 16.31 4.99 18.26
C VAL A 107 15.80 5.93 17.16
N LEU A 108 15.76 7.24 17.41
CA LEU A 108 15.41 8.23 16.39
C LEU A 108 16.40 8.24 15.22
N GLY A 109 17.70 8.12 15.52
CA GLY A 109 18.75 8.01 14.51
C GLY A 109 18.55 6.77 13.63
N ASN A 110 18.32 5.61 14.26
CA ASN A 110 18.06 4.35 13.57
C ASN A 110 16.79 4.41 12.72
N LEU A 111 15.72 5.01 13.24
CA LEU A 111 14.46 5.17 12.52
C LEU A 111 14.65 6.01 11.25
N LYS A 112 15.35 7.14 11.35
CA LYS A 112 15.67 7.99 10.18
C LYS A 112 16.51 7.23 9.14
N SER A 113 17.50 6.47 9.59
CA SER A 113 18.33 5.64 8.71
C SER A 113 17.49 4.59 7.97
N LEU A 114 16.65 3.85 8.70
CA LEU A 114 15.75 2.83 8.15
C LEU A 114 14.73 3.42 7.17
N GLN A 115 14.18 4.61 7.47
CA GLN A 115 13.28 5.31 6.54
C GLN A 115 13.99 5.68 5.24
N LYS A 116 15.21 6.19 5.33
CA LYS A 116 16.04 6.53 4.16
C LYS A 116 16.37 5.29 3.33
N GLU A 117 16.79 4.21 3.98
CA GLU A 117 17.10 2.94 3.33
C GLU A 117 15.86 2.36 2.65
N ASN A 118 14.71 2.33 3.34
CA ASN A 118 13.45 1.85 2.75
C ASN A 118 13.03 2.68 1.53
N GLY A 119 13.22 4.01 1.56
CA GLY A 119 13.02 4.87 0.39
C GLY A 119 13.94 4.49 -0.78
N SER A 120 15.22 4.26 -0.50
CA SER A 120 16.22 3.81 -1.48
C SER A 120 15.86 2.44 -2.09
N LEU A 121 15.51 1.47 -1.24
CA LEU A 121 15.11 0.13 -1.65
C LEU A 121 13.85 0.15 -2.53
N LYS A 122 12.82 0.91 -2.16
CA LYS A 122 11.61 1.07 -2.99
C LYS A 122 11.93 1.65 -4.36
N SER A 123 12.83 2.64 -4.43
CA SER A 123 13.29 3.22 -5.70
C SER A 123 14.06 2.20 -6.55
N HIS A 124 14.92 1.40 -5.90
CA HIS A 124 15.67 0.34 -6.56
C HIS A 124 14.75 -0.75 -7.11
N ILE A 125 13.77 -1.21 -6.32
CA ILE A 125 12.75 -2.19 -6.74
C ILE A 125 12.00 -1.68 -7.97
N LYS A 126 11.51 -0.44 -7.95
CA LYS A 126 10.81 0.17 -9.11
C LYS A 126 11.70 0.19 -10.36
N THR A 127 13.00 0.45 -10.19
CA THR A 127 13.98 0.43 -11.28
C THR A 127 14.15 -0.97 -11.84
N LEU A 128 14.27 -1.99 -10.97
CA LEU A 128 14.39 -3.38 -11.37
C LEU A 128 13.12 -3.87 -12.09
N GLU A 129 11.94 -3.59 -11.57
CA GLU A 129 10.67 -3.93 -12.21
C GLU A 129 10.56 -3.32 -13.62
N THR A 130 10.99 -2.06 -13.77
CA THR A 130 11.03 -1.39 -15.08
C THR A 130 11.99 -2.08 -16.05
N LYS A 131 13.17 -2.49 -15.58
CA LYS A 131 14.14 -3.23 -16.40
C LYS A 131 13.62 -4.60 -16.80
N VAL A 132 13.01 -5.34 -15.88
CA VAL A 132 12.39 -6.65 -16.16
C VAL A 132 11.31 -6.52 -17.22
N GLU A 133 10.40 -5.56 -17.07
CA GLU A 133 9.35 -5.31 -18.07
C GLU A 133 9.95 -4.94 -19.44
N GLN A 134 11.05 -4.18 -19.48
CA GLN A 134 11.74 -3.86 -20.73
C GLN A 134 12.35 -5.11 -21.37
N PHE A 135 12.97 -6.00 -20.57
CA PHE A 135 13.48 -7.27 -21.07
C PHE A 135 12.36 -8.15 -21.63
N GLU A 136 11.25 -8.30 -20.92
CA GLU A 136 10.11 -9.09 -21.40
C GLU A 136 9.53 -8.53 -22.71
N LYS A 137 9.42 -7.21 -22.83
CA LYS A 137 9.00 -6.55 -24.09
C LYS A 137 9.96 -6.85 -25.23
N ASN A 138 11.25 -6.76 -24.98
CA ASN A 138 12.28 -7.04 -25.99
C ASN A 138 12.20 -8.50 -26.47
N MET A 139 12.05 -9.45 -25.54
CA MET A 139 11.89 -10.87 -25.89
C MET A 139 10.65 -11.13 -26.77
N ARG A 140 9.56 -10.38 -26.56
CA ARG A 140 8.32 -10.53 -27.33
C ARG A 140 8.27 -9.74 -28.63
N THR A 141 9.26 -8.87 -28.89
CA THR A 141 9.23 -7.96 -30.05
C THR A 141 9.24 -8.72 -31.39
N SER A 142 9.87 -9.89 -31.45
CA SER A 142 9.86 -10.76 -32.65
C SER A 142 8.73 -11.78 -32.66
N MET A 143 7.87 -11.82 -31.64
CA MET A 143 6.84 -12.84 -31.49
C MET A 143 5.46 -12.37 -31.97
N ILE A 144 4.67 -13.31 -32.49
CA ILE A 144 3.25 -13.16 -32.78
C ILE A 144 2.43 -14.23 -32.06
N GLU A 145 1.16 -13.93 -31.83
CA GLU A 145 0.15 -14.84 -31.31
C GLU A 145 -0.87 -15.14 -32.41
N ILE A 146 -1.06 -16.41 -32.74
CA ILE A 146 -2.09 -16.90 -33.65
C ILE A 146 -3.14 -17.61 -32.79
N ARG A 147 -4.38 -17.11 -32.85
CA ARG A 147 -5.51 -17.55 -32.03
C ARG A 147 -6.58 -18.23 -32.88
N ASN A 148 -7.39 -19.04 -32.22
CA ASN A 148 -8.51 -19.80 -32.80
C ASN A 148 -8.12 -20.87 -33.82
N VAL A 149 -6.88 -21.38 -33.75
CA VAL A 149 -6.48 -22.56 -34.52
C VAL A 149 -6.81 -23.81 -33.70
N PRO A 150 -7.65 -24.74 -34.21
CA PRO A 150 -7.93 -26.01 -33.55
C PRO A 150 -6.65 -26.78 -33.22
N VAL A 151 -6.73 -27.64 -32.19
CA VAL A 151 -5.66 -28.58 -31.87
C VAL A 151 -5.85 -29.82 -32.72
N THR A 152 -4.76 -30.30 -33.34
CA THR A 152 -4.75 -31.54 -34.12
C THR A 152 -3.77 -32.48 -33.43
N GLU A 153 -4.21 -33.64 -32.96
CA GLU A 153 -3.33 -34.61 -32.31
C GLU A 153 -2.89 -35.70 -33.31
N PRO A 154 -1.59 -36.07 -33.37
CA PRO A 154 -0.48 -35.49 -32.60
C PRO A 154 -0.05 -34.11 -33.12
N GLU A 155 0.21 -33.17 -32.20
CA GLU A 155 0.71 -31.82 -32.53
C GLU A 155 2.19 -31.69 -32.20
N ASN A 156 3.02 -31.44 -33.22
CA ASN A 156 4.46 -31.22 -33.09
C ASN A 156 4.83 -29.80 -33.52
N LYS A 157 6.06 -29.37 -33.20
CA LYS A 157 6.57 -28.04 -33.58
C LYS A 157 6.51 -27.79 -35.10
N GLU A 158 6.82 -28.79 -35.90
CA GLU A 158 6.77 -28.71 -37.37
C GLU A 158 5.36 -28.36 -37.89
N HIS A 159 4.31 -28.90 -37.27
CA HIS A 159 2.93 -28.57 -37.63
C HIS A 159 2.60 -27.10 -37.32
N LEU A 160 3.12 -26.55 -36.22
CA LEU A 160 2.92 -25.14 -35.86
C LEU A 160 3.63 -24.19 -36.82
N VAL A 161 4.85 -24.56 -37.24
CA VAL A 161 5.61 -23.85 -38.28
C VAL A 161 4.87 -23.88 -39.61
N GLU A 162 4.35 -25.04 -40.00
CA GLU A 162 3.58 -25.21 -41.24
C GLU A 162 2.31 -24.36 -41.25
N ILE A 163 1.59 -24.26 -40.12
CA ILE A 163 0.44 -23.35 -39.99
C ILE A 163 0.86 -21.90 -40.25
N ALA A 164 1.99 -21.46 -39.68
CA ALA A 164 2.51 -20.11 -39.91
C ALA A 164 2.87 -19.88 -41.38
N LYS A 165 3.51 -20.85 -42.04
CA LYS A 165 3.84 -20.81 -43.47
C LYS A 165 2.58 -20.71 -44.33
N ARG A 166 1.56 -21.52 -44.07
CA ARG A 166 0.27 -21.48 -44.80
C ARG A 166 -0.40 -20.11 -44.67
N ILE A 167 -0.42 -19.54 -43.47
CA ILE A 167 -0.93 -18.17 -43.28
C ILE A 167 -0.10 -17.19 -44.12
N GLY A 168 1.23 -17.32 -44.10
CA GLY A 168 2.14 -16.54 -44.92
C GLY A 168 1.80 -16.59 -46.41
N THR A 169 1.53 -17.78 -46.94
CA THR A 169 1.11 -17.96 -48.35
C THR A 169 -0.22 -17.26 -48.63
N VAL A 170 -1.22 -17.42 -47.75
CA VAL A 170 -2.55 -16.79 -47.91
C VAL A 170 -2.46 -15.26 -47.91
N ILE A 171 -1.60 -14.68 -47.08
CA ILE A 171 -1.42 -13.22 -46.99
C ILE A 171 -0.33 -12.68 -47.94
N SER A 172 0.19 -13.52 -48.85
CA SER A 172 1.25 -13.16 -49.81
C SER A 172 2.58 -12.69 -49.16
N VAL A 173 2.89 -13.21 -47.98
CA VAL A 173 4.17 -13.05 -47.27
C VAL A 173 4.74 -14.45 -46.98
N PRO A 174 5.41 -15.09 -47.95
CA PRO A 174 5.97 -16.43 -47.73
C PRO A 174 7.02 -16.41 -46.61
N ILE A 175 6.98 -17.44 -45.77
CA ILE A 175 7.87 -17.63 -44.62
C ILE A 175 8.77 -18.84 -44.92
N LEU A 176 10.07 -18.68 -44.72
CA LEU A 176 11.05 -19.77 -44.79
C LEU A 176 11.30 -20.34 -43.39
N ASP A 177 11.85 -21.56 -43.30
CA ASP A 177 12.21 -22.14 -42.00
C ASP A 177 13.24 -21.28 -41.25
N SER A 178 14.18 -20.67 -41.97
CA SER A 178 15.17 -19.74 -41.39
C SER A 178 14.57 -18.46 -40.79
N ASP A 179 13.34 -18.10 -41.18
CA ASP A 179 12.65 -16.91 -40.67
C ASP A 179 12.04 -17.16 -39.29
N ILE A 180 11.89 -18.41 -38.86
CA ILE A 180 11.28 -18.80 -37.58
C ILE A 180 12.36 -19.29 -36.64
N ARG A 181 12.43 -18.69 -35.45
CA ARG A 181 13.32 -19.09 -34.37
C ARG A 181 12.72 -20.23 -33.55
N ASP A 182 11.44 -20.12 -33.18
CA ASP A 182 10.71 -21.16 -32.44
C ASP A 182 9.20 -21.01 -32.66
N ALA A 183 8.46 -22.10 -32.46
CA ALA A 183 7.01 -22.12 -32.49
C ALA A 183 6.45 -23.09 -31.44
N PHE A 184 5.50 -22.63 -30.64
CA PHE A 184 4.91 -23.42 -29.56
C PHE A 184 3.47 -23.00 -29.26
N ARG A 185 2.68 -23.92 -28.72
CA ARG A 185 1.29 -23.65 -28.31
C ARG A 185 1.19 -23.46 -26.81
N ILE A 186 0.61 -22.34 -26.38
CA ILE A 186 0.23 -22.07 -24.99
C ILE A 186 -1.19 -22.60 -24.78
N LYS A 187 -1.33 -23.68 -24.01
CA LYS A 187 -2.63 -24.22 -23.60
C LYS A 187 -3.27 -23.29 -22.56
N ARG A 188 -4.58 -23.07 -22.66
CA ARG A 188 -5.34 -22.32 -21.65
C ARG A 188 -6.55 -23.12 -21.20
N LYS A 189 -6.85 -23.11 -19.90
CA LYS A 189 -7.98 -23.85 -19.33
C LYS A 189 -9.33 -23.36 -19.85
N ASP A 190 -9.43 -22.06 -20.18
CA ASP A 190 -10.65 -21.39 -20.67
C ASP A 190 -10.89 -21.56 -22.17
N LYS A 191 -9.87 -21.93 -22.95
CA LYS A 191 -9.96 -22.03 -24.41
C LYS A 191 -9.26 -23.30 -24.91
N PRO A 192 -10.02 -24.32 -25.34
CA PRO A 192 -9.43 -25.62 -25.72
C PRO A 192 -8.47 -25.49 -26.92
N SER A 193 -8.65 -24.49 -27.80
CA SER A 193 -7.72 -24.23 -28.90
C SER A 193 -6.35 -23.70 -28.45
N GLY A 194 -6.23 -23.07 -27.27
CA GLY A 194 -5.01 -22.39 -26.87
C GLY A 194 -4.60 -21.25 -27.81
N ILE A 195 -3.32 -20.86 -27.77
CA ILE A 195 -2.69 -19.81 -28.60
C ILE A 195 -1.39 -20.36 -29.15
N ILE A 196 -1.18 -20.30 -30.47
CA ILE A 196 0.13 -20.58 -31.06
C ILE A 196 0.97 -19.31 -30.98
N VAL A 197 2.18 -19.42 -30.45
CA VAL A 197 3.18 -18.36 -30.47
C VAL A 197 4.24 -18.74 -31.50
N VAL A 198 4.56 -17.80 -32.38
CA VAL A 198 5.63 -17.96 -33.37
C VAL A 198 6.64 -16.84 -33.13
N ASP A 199 7.88 -17.22 -32.86
CA ASP A 199 9.01 -16.29 -32.72
C ASP A 199 9.76 -16.21 -34.04
N PHE A 200 9.85 -15.01 -34.62
CA PHE A 200 10.60 -14.78 -35.84
C PHE A 200 12.07 -14.47 -35.55
N THR A 201 12.94 -14.80 -36.48
CA THR A 201 14.35 -14.38 -36.44
C THR A 201 14.47 -12.86 -36.64
N SER A 202 13.58 -12.27 -37.45
CA SER A 202 13.59 -10.84 -37.80
C SER A 202 12.30 -10.12 -37.38
N THR A 203 12.46 -9.04 -36.63
CA THR A 203 11.35 -8.13 -36.27
C THR A 203 10.72 -7.48 -37.50
N LEU A 204 11.51 -7.20 -38.55
CA LEU A 204 11.01 -6.64 -39.81
C LEU A 204 10.08 -7.61 -40.53
N LYS A 205 10.42 -8.90 -40.55
CA LYS A 205 9.59 -9.95 -41.16
C LYS A 205 8.28 -10.09 -40.39
N ARG A 206 8.35 -10.12 -39.06
CA ARG A 206 7.19 -10.13 -38.16
C ARG A 206 6.26 -8.92 -38.39
N GLU A 207 6.80 -7.71 -38.49
CA GLU A 207 6.04 -6.50 -38.80
C GLU A 207 5.39 -6.53 -40.19
N LYS A 208 6.10 -7.05 -41.19
CA LYS A 208 5.53 -7.25 -42.53
C LYS A 208 4.37 -8.24 -42.49
N PHE A 209 4.51 -9.35 -41.76
CA PHE A 209 3.48 -10.38 -41.60
C PHE A 209 2.22 -9.84 -40.91
N LEU A 210 2.36 -9.11 -39.81
CA LEU A 210 1.20 -8.51 -39.11
C LEU A 210 0.48 -7.48 -39.97
N ARG A 211 1.21 -6.56 -40.62
CA ARG A 211 0.60 -5.56 -41.52
C ARG A 211 -0.11 -6.22 -42.70
N ALA A 212 0.49 -7.24 -43.30
CA ALA A 212 -0.12 -8.00 -44.38
C ALA A 212 -1.40 -8.71 -43.91
N THR A 213 -1.43 -9.24 -42.68
CA THR A 213 -2.63 -9.88 -42.12
C THR A 213 -3.77 -8.88 -41.93
N VAL A 214 -3.48 -7.68 -41.41
CA VAL A 214 -4.49 -6.61 -41.27
C VAL A 214 -5.00 -6.17 -42.64
N THR A 215 -4.08 -5.97 -43.60
CA THR A 215 -4.43 -5.57 -44.97
C THR A 215 -5.30 -6.62 -45.64
N TYR A 216 -4.93 -7.89 -45.56
CA TYR A 216 -5.72 -9.01 -46.08
C TYR A 216 -7.13 -9.03 -45.50
N ASN A 217 -7.28 -8.91 -44.18
CA ASN A 217 -8.59 -8.94 -43.52
C ASN A 217 -9.46 -7.71 -43.83
N ASN A 218 -8.84 -6.57 -44.13
CA ASN A 218 -9.56 -5.35 -44.53
C ASN A 218 -10.01 -5.42 -45.99
N SER A 219 -9.16 -5.95 -46.89
CA SER A 219 -9.50 -6.13 -48.31
C SER A 219 -10.48 -7.29 -48.54
N ASN A 220 -10.55 -8.25 -47.62
CA ASN A 220 -11.44 -9.42 -47.70
C ASN A 220 -12.40 -9.44 -46.49
N SER A 221 -13.27 -8.44 -46.37
CA SER A 221 -14.21 -8.29 -45.23
C SER A 221 -15.09 -9.53 -45.03
N ASP A 222 -15.53 -10.12 -46.14
CA ASP A 222 -16.50 -11.24 -46.14
C ASP A 222 -15.81 -12.60 -46.07
N GLN A 223 -14.50 -12.64 -46.39
CA GLN A 223 -13.68 -13.86 -46.41
C GLN A 223 -12.35 -13.63 -45.68
N ARG A 224 -12.45 -13.24 -44.41
CA ARG A 224 -11.29 -13.04 -43.53
C ARG A 224 -10.47 -14.32 -43.38
N LEU A 225 -9.26 -14.16 -42.86
CA LEU A 225 -8.40 -15.30 -42.53
C LEU A 225 -9.15 -16.28 -41.61
N SER A 226 -9.31 -17.52 -42.07
CA SER A 226 -10.10 -18.54 -41.40
C SER A 226 -9.47 -19.92 -41.53
N THR A 227 -9.95 -20.89 -40.75
CA THR A 227 -9.49 -22.29 -40.78
C THR A 227 -9.68 -22.92 -42.16
N ASN A 228 -10.77 -22.60 -42.87
CA ASN A 228 -11.01 -23.09 -44.23
C ASN A 228 -9.93 -22.62 -45.21
N LYS A 229 -9.51 -21.35 -45.14
CA LYS A 229 -8.43 -20.81 -45.98
C LYS A 229 -7.07 -21.47 -45.76
N LEU A 230 -6.87 -22.12 -44.61
CA LEU A 230 -5.65 -22.87 -44.29
C LEU A 230 -5.77 -24.38 -44.56
N ALA A 231 -6.89 -24.82 -45.15
CA ALA A 231 -7.24 -26.22 -45.35
C ALA A 231 -7.17 -27.04 -44.04
N ILE A 232 -7.59 -26.43 -42.93
CA ILE A 232 -7.71 -27.11 -41.63
C ILE A 232 -9.09 -27.74 -41.54
N ALA A 233 -9.14 -29.04 -41.24
CA ALA A 233 -10.39 -29.77 -41.12
C ALA A 233 -11.28 -29.22 -39.99
N GLY A 234 -12.59 -29.28 -40.21
CA GLY A 234 -13.61 -28.89 -39.22
C GLY A 234 -14.38 -27.62 -39.59
N PRO A 235 -15.11 -27.03 -38.63
CA PRO A 235 -15.94 -25.86 -38.88
C PRO A 235 -15.10 -24.63 -39.22
N ASP A 236 -15.62 -23.80 -40.14
CA ASP A 236 -14.97 -22.55 -40.51
C ASP A 236 -14.98 -21.57 -39.34
N LYS A 237 -13.77 -21.17 -38.90
CA LYS A 237 -13.56 -20.30 -37.75
C LYS A 237 -12.55 -19.21 -38.12
N PRO A 238 -12.81 -17.94 -37.74
CA PRO A 238 -11.87 -16.86 -37.98
C PRO A 238 -10.61 -17.04 -37.14
N ILE A 239 -9.46 -16.90 -37.80
CA ILE A 239 -8.13 -16.95 -37.20
C ILE A 239 -7.65 -15.53 -36.96
N TYR A 240 -7.20 -15.27 -35.73
CA TYR A 240 -6.72 -13.95 -35.34
C TYR A 240 -5.22 -13.98 -35.12
N VAL A 241 -4.50 -13.16 -35.88
CA VAL A 241 -3.08 -12.91 -35.66
C VAL A 241 -2.93 -11.58 -34.93
N ALA A 242 -2.20 -11.60 -33.83
CA ALA A 242 -1.88 -10.42 -33.03
C ALA A 242 -0.40 -10.41 -32.65
N GLU A 243 0.10 -9.25 -32.26
CA GLU A 243 1.39 -9.14 -31.60
C GLU A 243 1.38 -9.87 -30.24
N SER A 244 2.50 -10.50 -29.86
CA SER A 244 2.66 -11.02 -28.51
C SER A 244 2.98 -9.88 -27.54
N LEU A 245 2.21 -9.79 -26.45
CA LEU A 245 2.30 -8.70 -25.48
C LEU A 245 2.59 -9.23 -24.08
N THR A 246 3.32 -8.44 -23.30
CA THR A 246 3.47 -8.66 -21.86
C THR A 246 2.12 -8.52 -21.16
N ALA A 247 2.00 -9.06 -19.95
CA ALA A 247 0.79 -8.95 -19.15
C ALA A 247 0.43 -7.48 -18.88
N SER A 248 1.46 -6.66 -18.57
CA SER A 248 1.33 -5.23 -18.32
C SER A 248 0.74 -4.48 -19.52
N VAL A 249 1.30 -4.64 -20.72
CA VAL A 249 0.78 -3.97 -21.92
C VAL A 249 -0.61 -4.45 -22.29
N ARG A 250 -0.91 -5.75 -22.15
CA ARG A 250 -2.24 -6.30 -22.41
C ARG A 250 -3.29 -5.71 -21.46
N ARG A 251 -2.94 -5.55 -20.18
CA ARG A 251 -3.78 -4.87 -19.17
C ARG A 251 -3.95 -3.40 -19.52
N LEU A 252 -2.88 -2.69 -19.84
CA LEU A 252 -2.94 -1.28 -20.21
C LEU A 252 -3.82 -1.04 -21.43
N HIS A 253 -3.71 -1.88 -22.47
CA HIS A 253 -4.56 -1.81 -23.64
C HIS A 253 -6.03 -2.05 -23.30
N TYR A 254 -6.33 -3.03 -22.44
CA TYR A 254 -7.69 -3.26 -21.97
C TYR A 254 -8.27 -2.03 -21.27
N GLN A 255 -7.54 -1.44 -20.32
CA GLN A 255 -7.96 -0.23 -19.61
C GLN A 255 -8.13 0.95 -20.58
N THR A 256 -7.18 1.13 -21.50
CA THR A 256 -7.23 2.20 -22.51
C THR A 256 -8.45 2.05 -23.42
N ARG A 257 -8.85 0.83 -23.79
CA ARG A 257 -10.08 0.59 -24.57
C ARG A 257 -11.35 0.92 -23.80
N LEU A 258 -11.39 0.63 -22.49
CA LEU A 258 -12.52 1.02 -21.65
C LEU A 258 -12.61 2.54 -21.52
N PHE A 259 -11.47 3.19 -21.30
CA PHE A 259 -11.36 4.66 -21.27
C PHE A 259 -11.80 5.28 -22.60
N ALA A 260 -11.33 4.75 -23.73
CA ALA A 260 -11.71 5.20 -25.07
C ALA A 260 -13.23 5.15 -25.27
N LYS A 261 -13.88 4.06 -24.85
CA LYS A 261 -15.33 3.90 -24.94
C LYS A 261 -16.08 4.88 -24.04
N ARG A 262 -15.57 5.15 -22.83
CA ARG A 262 -16.19 6.07 -21.87
C ARG A 262 -16.13 7.52 -22.34
N HIS A 263 -15.01 7.95 -22.92
CA HIS A 263 -14.75 9.34 -23.29
C HIS A 263 -14.84 9.59 -24.81
N SER A 264 -15.48 8.68 -25.56
CA SER A 264 -15.73 8.82 -27.01
C SER A 264 -14.47 9.08 -27.86
N PHE A 265 -13.40 8.34 -27.58
CA PHE A 265 -12.26 8.25 -28.49
C PHE A 265 -12.56 7.25 -29.62
N ASP A 266 -12.24 7.63 -30.86
CA ASP A 266 -12.58 6.82 -32.03
C ASP A 266 -11.72 5.56 -32.16
N HIS A 267 -10.42 5.68 -31.87
CA HIS A 267 -9.46 4.62 -32.17
C HIS A 267 -8.55 4.33 -30.98
N CYS A 268 -8.43 3.05 -30.64
CA CYS A 268 -7.45 2.52 -29.69
C CYS A 268 -6.81 1.28 -30.31
N TRP A 269 -5.50 1.28 -30.48
CA TRP A 269 -4.77 0.18 -31.11
C TRP A 269 -3.40 -0.02 -30.49
N ILE A 270 -2.74 -1.10 -30.90
CA ILE A 270 -1.38 -1.43 -30.49
C ILE A 270 -0.48 -1.44 -31.73
N SER A 271 0.72 -0.92 -31.58
CA SER A 271 1.76 -1.03 -32.59
C SER A 271 3.13 -1.04 -31.91
N TYR A 272 4.00 -1.97 -32.29
CA TYR A 272 5.33 -2.16 -31.68
C TYR A 272 5.27 -2.31 -30.14
N GLY A 273 4.29 -3.05 -29.63
CA GLY A 273 4.06 -3.23 -28.20
C GLY A 273 3.67 -1.95 -27.43
N LYS A 274 3.32 -0.87 -28.14
CA LYS A 274 2.89 0.42 -27.56
C LYS A 274 1.40 0.63 -27.81
N VAL A 275 0.71 1.15 -26.80
CA VAL A 275 -0.72 1.46 -26.87
C VAL A 275 -0.90 2.90 -27.37
N PHE A 276 -1.77 3.06 -28.36
CA PHE A 276 -2.11 4.34 -28.95
C PHE A 276 -3.61 4.59 -28.85
N LEU A 277 -3.95 5.87 -28.66
CA LEU A 277 -5.30 6.39 -28.55
C LEU A 277 -5.44 7.60 -29.47
N LYS A 278 -6.56 7.75 -30.18
CA LYS A 278 -6.82 8.89 -31.06
C LYS A 278 -8.28 9.34 -30.96
N ARG A 279 -8.49 10.65 -30.83
CA ARG A 279 -9.81 11.29 -30.79
C ARG A 279 -10.30 11.64 -32.21
N LYS A 280 -11.61 11.70 -32.39
CA LYS A 280 -12.23 12.16 -33.65
C LYS A 280 -11.78 13.57 -34.00
N GLY A 281 -11.34 13.77 -35.24
CA GLY A 281 -10.93 15.07 -35.75
C GLY A 281 -9.55 15.55 -35.28
N ASP A 282 -8.92 14.86 -34.33
CA ASP A 282 -7.53 15.17 -33.95
C ASP A 282 -6.57 14.63 -35.02
N GLN A 283 -5.56 15.41 -35.35
CA GLN A 283 -4.48 14.99 -36.23
C GLN A 283 -3.51 14.07 -35.49
N HIS A 284 -3.34 14.26 -34.19
CA HIS A 284 -2.31 13.60 -33.40
C HIS A 284 -2.84 12.32 -32.75
N ARG A 285 -1.95 11.32 -32.65
CA ARG A 285 -2.16 10.11 -31.85
C ARG A 285 -1.49 10.28 -30.50
N LEU A 286 -2.20 9.92 -29.44
CA LEU A 286 -1.68 9.89 -28.07
C LEU A 286 -1.07 8.52 -27.80
N ARG A 287 0.12 8.50 -27.20
CA ARG A 287 0.76 7.26 -26.74
C ARG A 287 0.51 7.11 -25.24
N ILE A 288 -0.06 5.97 -24.86
CA ILE A 288 -0.32 5.62 -23.46
C ILE A 288 0.77 4.65 -23.00
N ASN A 289 1.59 5.08 -22.05
CA ASN A 289 2.68 4.29 -21.47
C ASN A 289 2.29 3.70 -20.12
N SER A 290 1.36 4.34 -19.40
CA SER A 290 0.97 3.94 -18.04
C SER A 290 -0.50 4.19 -17.75
N GLU A 291 -1.02 3.60 -16.68
CA GLU A 291 -2.36 3.93 -16.16
C GLU A 291 -2.43 5.39 -15.64
N GLU A 292 -1.28 6.00 -15.31
CA GLU A 292 -1.21 7.41 -14.89
C GLU A 292 -1.52 8.36 -16.05
N ASP A 293 -1.08 8.03 -17.26
CA ASP A 293 -1.39 8.81 -18.46
C ASP A 293 -2.92 8.89 -18.68
N LEU A 294 -3.64 7.80 -18.41
CA LEU A 294 -5.11 7.78 -18.48
C LEU A 294 -5.74 8.68 -17.41
N ARG A 295 -5.24 8.65 -16.16
CA ARG A 295 -5.72 9.54 -15.09
C ARG A 295 -5.46 11.01 -15.39
N ASN A 296 -4.31 11.32 -15.99
CA ASN A 296 -3.97 12.68 -16.39
C ASN A 296 -4.85 13.16 -17.54
N LEU A 297 -5.19 12.28 -18.49
CA LEU A 297 -6.16 12.59 -19.53
C LEU A 297 -7.56 12.81 -18.95
N GLU A 298 -7.98 12.01 -17.97
CA GLU A 298 -9.29 12.16 -17.30
C GLU A 298 -9.44 13.52 -16.60
N LYS A 299 -8.36 14.08 -16.05
CA LYS A 299 -8.37 15.43 -15.45
C LYS A 299 -8.51 16.56 -16.48
N ASN A 300 -8.16 16.30 -17.74
CA ASN A 300 -8.09 17.30 -18.81
C ASN A 300 -9.27 17.19 -19.81
N ILE A 301 -10.24 16.31 -19.55
CA ILE A 301 -11.46 16.11 -20.34
C ILE A 301 -12.64 16.67 -19.57
#